data_AF-A0A8D6Q0Z2-F1
#
_entry.id   AF-A0A8D6Q0Z2-F1
#
_cell.length_a   1.000
_cell.length_b   1.000
_cell.length_c   1.000
_cell.angle_alpha   90.00
_cell.angle_beta   90.00
_cell.angle_gamma   90.00
#
_symmetry.space_group_name_H-M   'P 1'
#
loop_
_entity.id
_entity.type
_entity.pdbx_description
1 polymer ?
#
loop_
_entity_poly.entity_id
_entity_poly.type
_entity_poly.pdbx_seq_one_letter_code
_entity_poly.pdbx_strand_id
1 'polypeptide(L)'
;MVVSTIFAPSLLGLIDGYGAFNGIPEKSHCSVFAETDLRGGWIGHQVAVEILNEKNLWQEMAHILAQRLMVLRMRSQEMVGVDSYPMVRTLLTELADYPEEYRRQINALSFIQRRTNLSRSRVMSILAELRKGGYITVHRGVLEKITRMLPAHF
;
A
#
# COMPACT_ATOMS: atom_id res chain seq x y z
N MET A 1 -0.83 -8.09 7.40
CA MET A 1 -1.51 -7.70 6.15
C MET A 1 -1.29 -6.21 5.95
N VAL A 2 -0.67 -5.82 4.84
CA VAL A 2 -0.42 -4.38 4.55
C VAL A 2 -1.72 -3.72 4.13
N VAL A 3 -2.11 -2.68 4.85
CA VAL A 3 -3.44 -2.07 4.71
C VAL A 3 -3.42 -0.86 3.76
N SER A 4 -2.27 -0.19 3.63
CA SER A 4 -2.11 0.95 2.73
C SER A 4 -0.66 1.12 2.29
N THR A 5 -0.43 1.82 1.18
CA THR A 5 0.89 2.21 0.67
C THR A 5 0.89 3.70 0.37
N ILE A 6 1.98 4.37 0.68
CA ILE A 6 2.07 5.83 0.67
C ILE A 6 3.33 6.23 -0.12
N PHE A 7 3.18 7.20 -1.01
CA PHE A 7 4.24 7.72 -1.87
C PHE A 7 4.60 9.16 -1.52
N ALA A 8 5.84 9.55 -1.77
CA ALA A 8 6.24 10.94 -1.63
C ALA A 8 5.58 11.84 -2.71
N PRO A 9 5.26 13.11 -2.40
CA PRO A 9 5.22 13.68 -1.05
C PRO A 9 3.95 13.22 -0.32
N SER A 10 4.08 12.78 0.94
CA SER A 10 2.94 12.41 1.78
C SER A 10 3.23 12.64 3.27
N LEU A 11 2.17 12.86 4.03
CA LEU A 11 2.17 12.89 5.49
C LEU A 11 1.75 11.52 6.05
N LEU A 12 2.44 11.10 7.11
CA LEU A 12 2.20 9.85 7.84
C LEU A 12 2.15 10.15 9.35
N GLY A 13 1.48 9.29 10.15
CA GLY A 13 1.42 9.42 11.61
C GLY A 13 0.24 10.25 12.13
N LEU A 14 -0.59 10.79 11.23
CA LEU A 14 -1.75 11.61 11.58
C LEU A 14 -2.92 10.78 12.13
N ILE A 15 -3.08 9.55 11.65
CA ILE A 15 -4.19 8.65 12.01
C ILE A 15 -3.96 8.06 13.41
N ASP A 16 -2.73 7.65 13.71
CA ASP A 16 -2.35 7.11 15.03
C ASP A 16 -2.28 8.23 16.09
N GLY A 17 -2.06 9.48 15.66
CA GLY A 17 -2.04 10.66 16.53
C GLY A 17 -3.39 11.04 17.14
N TYR A 18 -4.54 10.56 16.64
CA TYR A 18 -5.87 10.87 17.21
C TYR A 18 -6.00 10.42 18.67
N GLY A 19 -5.40 9.28 19.00
CA GLY A 19 -5.34 8.82 20.39
C GLY A 19 -4.53 9.80 21.27
N ALA A 20 -3.41 10.28 20.75
CA ALA A 20 -2.56 11.28 21.41
C ALA A 20 -3.23 12.65 21.57
N PHE A 21 -4.02 13.11 20.57
CA PHE A 21 -4.77 14.38 20.65
C PHE A 21 -5.77 14.41 21.83
N ASN A 22 -6.30 13.24 22.23
CA ASN A 22 -7.40 13.15 23.19
C ASN A 22 -7.06 12.32 24.44
N GLY A 23 -5.78 12.01 24.68
CA GLY A 23 -5.35 11.22 25.85
C GLY A 23 -5.90 9.79 25.88
N ILE A 24 -6.25 9.22 24.72
CA ILE A 24 -6.73 7.85 24.60
C ILE A 24 -5.52 6.92 24.57
N PRO A 25 -5.49 5.82 25.35
CA PRO A 25 -4.39 4.86 25.33
C PRO A 25 -4.08 4.41 23.90
N GLU A 26 -2.83 4.54 23.47
CA GLU A 26 -2.38 4.11 22.15
C GLU A 26 -2.73 2.63 21.94
N LYS A 27 -3.65 2.38 21.03
CA LYS A 27 -3.85 1.05 20.46
C LYS A 27 -3.10 1.00 19.14
N SER A 28 -1.79 0.83 19.21
CA SER A 28 -0.94 0.69 18.03
C SER A 28 -1.23 -0.66 17.35
N HIS A 29 -2.23 -0.67 16.48
CA HIS A 29 -2.64 -1.85 15.70
C HIS A 29 -1.90 -1.97 14.36
N CYS A 30 -1.12 -0.96 13.96
CA CYS A 30 -0.42 -0.92 12.68
C CYS A 30 1.08 -0.73 12.87
N SER A 31 1.87 -1.42 12.06
CA SER A 31 3.31 -1.19 11.89
C SER A 31 3.58 -0.61 10.51
N VAL A 32 4.59 0.26 10.43
CA VAL A 32 5.06 0.85 9.18
C VAL A 32 6.40 0.23 8.83
N PHE A 33 6.62 -0.04 7.55
CA PHE A 33 7.92 -0.43 7.02
C PHE A 33 8.22 0.36 5.75
N ALA A 34 9.50 0.61 5.50
CA ALA A 34 9.94 1.18 4.24
C ALA A 34 10.03 0.07 3.19
N GLU A 35 9.31 0.23 2.08
CA GLU A 35 9.34 -0.71 0.95
C GLU A 35 10.47 -0.40 -0.03
N THR A 36 10.91 0.87 -0.04
CA THR A 36 12.09 1.38 -0.76
C THR A 36 12.87 2.30 0.16
N ASP A 37 14.03 2.79 -0.29
CA ASP A 37 14.74 3.85 0.41
C ASP A 37 13.83 5.07 0.62
N LEU A 38 13.76 5.56 1.85
CA LEU A 38 12.86 6.62 2.28
C LEU A 38 13.65 7.77 2.89
N ARG A 39 13.28 8.99 2.53
CA ARG A 39 13.74 10.23 3.16
C ARG A 39 12.53 11.04 3.60
N GLY A 40 12.56 11.54 4.82
CA GLY A 40 11.46 12.32 5.39
C GLY A 40 11.92 13.18 6.55
N GLY A 41 11.08 14.14 6.92
CA GLY A 41 11.22 14.90 8.16
C GLY A 41 10.28 14.36 9.23
N TRP A 42 10.63 14.58 10.49
CA TRP A 42 9.76 14.29 11.64
C TRP A 42 9.34 15.60 12.29
N ILE A 43 8.07 15.72 12.65
CA ILE A 43 7.53 16.84 13.41
C ILE A 43 6.86 16.25 14.66
N GLY A 44 7.21 16.79 15.82
CA GLY A 44 6.58 16.40 17.09
C GLY A 44 5.09 16.75 17.08
N HIS A 45 4.27 15.90 17.70
CA HIS A 45 2.81 16.04 17.72
C HIS A 45 2.36 17.45 18.14
N GLN A 46 2.87 17.95 19.27
CA GLN A 46 2.54 19.27 19.81
C GLN A 46 2.84 20.40 18.81
N VAL A 47 4.02 20.36 18.18
CA VAL A 47 4.44 21.33 17.17
C VAL A 47 3.53 21.28 15.94
N ALA A 48 3.07 20.09 15.53
CA ALA A 48 2.13 19.96 14.43
C ALA A 48 0.78 20.63 14.76
N VAL A 49 0.27 20.46 15.99
CA VAL A 49 -0.99 21.09 16.44
C VAL A 49 -0.88 22.61 16.41
N GLU A 50 0.22 23.16 16.91
CA GLU A 50 0.50 24.59 16.92
C GLU A 50 0.50 25.15 15.50
N ILE A 51 1.21 24.52 14.56
CA ILE A 51 1.23 24.92 13.16
C ILE A 51 -0.17 24.86 12.53
N LEU A 52 -0.95 23.80 12.79
CA LEU A 52 -2.31 23.66 12.25
C LEU A 52 -3.24 24.77 12.74
N ASN A 53 -3.15 25.15 14.02
CA ASN A 53 -3.90 26.24 14.62
C ASN A 53 -3.48 27.61 14.07
N GLU A 54 -2.18 27.92 14.11
CA GLU A 54 -1.64 29.22 13.69
C GLU A 54 -1.93 29.51 12.22
N LYS A 55 -1.88 28.48 11.37
CA LYS A 55 -2.10 28.61 9.92
C LYS A 55 -3.52 28.30 9.48
N ASN A 56 -4.42 27.97 10.41
CA ASN A 56 -5.80 27.59 10.14
C ASN A 56 -5.94 26.44 9.11
N LEU A 57 -5.11 25.40 9.23
CA LEU A 57 -4.99 24.31 8.25
C LEU A 57 -5.85 23.08 8.55
N TRP A 58 -6.79 23.19 9.50
CA TRP A 58 -7.61 22.06 9.95
C TRP A 58 -8.55 21.55 8.85
N GLN A 59 -8.96 22.40 7.91
CA GLN A 59 -9.81 22.00 6.79
C GLN A 59 -9.05 21.12 5.79
N GLU A 60 -7.83 21.53 5.41
CA GLU A 60 -6.92 20.77 4.54
C GLU A 60 -6.56 19.44 5.18
N MET A 61 -6.27 19.48 6.48
CA MET A 61 -6.02 18.30 7.29
C MET A 61 -7.22 17.32 7.25
N ALA A 62 -8.45 17.82 7.40
CA ALA A 62 -9.65 17.01 7.32
C ALA A 62 -9.84 16.39 5.91
N HIS A 63 -9.55 17.13 4.83
CA HIS A 63 -9.59 16.59 3.47
C HIS A 63 -8.61 15.44 3.28
N ILE A 64 -7.38 15.57 3.78
CA ILE A 64 -6.37 14.51 3.72
C ILE A 64 -6.86 13.28 4.48
N LEU A 65 -7.36 13.44 5.70
CA LEU A 65 -7.89 12.33 6.50
C LEU A 65 -9.09 11.64 5.81
N ALA A 66 -10.02 12.41 5.25
CA ALA A 66 -11.18 11.87 4.53
C ALA A 66 -10.76 11.06 3.30
N GLN A 67 -9.81 11.57 2.52
CA GLN A 67 -9.23 10.84 1.38
C GLN A 67 -8.59 9.51 1.84
N ARG A 68 -7.82 9.55 2.93
CA ARG A 68 -7.16 8.34 3.49
C ARG A 68 -8.18 7.31 3.98
N LEU A 69 -9.24 7.76 4.66
CA LEU A 69 -10.32 6.88 5.11
C LEU A 69 -11.06 6.23 3.94
N MET A 70 -11.33 6.98 2.87
CA MET A 70 -11.97 6.45 1.67
C MET A 70 -11.13 5.34 1.02
N VAL A 71 -9.83 5.57 0.85
CA VAL A 71 -8.89 4.57 0.29
C VAL A 71 -8.82 3.34 1.19
N LEU A 72 -8.74 3.53 2.51
CA LEU A 72 -8.70 2.45 3.48
C LEU A 72 -9.97 1.58 3.40
N ARG A 73 -11.14 2.21 3.31
CA ARG A 73 -12.44 1.54 3.16
C ARG A 73 -12.51 0.73 1.87
N MET A 74 -12.12 1.30 0.74
CA MET A 74 -12.13 0.60 -0.55
C MET A 74 -11.25 -0.66 -0.49
N ARG A 75 -10.02 -0.54 0.01
CA ARG A 75 -9.10 -1.68 0.17
C ARG A 75 -9.66 -2.75 1.11
N SER A 76 -10.30 -2.35 2.22
CA SER A 76 -10.91 -3.31 3.14
C SER A 76 -12.03 -4.14 2.50
N GLN A 77 -12.77 -3.59 1.54
CA GLN A 77 -13.83 -4.31 0.84
C GLN A 77 -13.28 -5.26 -0.22
N GLU A 78 -12.21 -4.88 -0.92
CA GLU A 78 -11.58 -5.70 -1.97
C GLU A 78 -10.88 -6.96 -1.42
N MET A 79 -10.59 -7.01 -0.12
CA MET A 79 -9.82 -8.09 0.50
C MET A 79 -10.68 -9.16 1.20
N VAL A 80 -12.01 -9.04 1.20
CA VAL A 80 -12.92 -10.02 1.80
C VAL A 80 -13.47 -10.97 0.74
N GLY A 81 -13.12 -12.26 0.83
CA GLY A 81 -13.82 -13.33 0.11
C GLY A 81 -13.45 -13.51 -1.36
N VAL A 82 -12.35 -12.91 -1.84
CA VAL A 82 -11.91 -13.03 -3.24
C VAL A 82 -10.97 -14.23 -3.41
N ASP A 83 -11.19 -15.00 -4.48
CA ASP A 83 -10.32 -16.11 -4.87
C ASP A 83 -8.85 -15.69 -5.02
N SER A 84 -7.92 -16.65 -4.91
CA SER A 84 -6.48 -16.37 -4.90
C SER A 84 -6.00 -15.61 -6.15
N TYR A 85 -6.56 -15.91 -7.33
CA TYR A 85 -6.11 -15.32 -8.59
C TYR A 85 -6.50 -13.84 -8.74
N PRO A 86 -7.78 -13.44 -8.57
CA PRO A 86 -8.13 -12.02 -8.66
C PRO A 86 -7.37 -11.14 -7.65
N MET A 87 -7.08 -11.64 -6.44
CA MET A 87 -6.22 -10.92 -5.49
C MET A 87 -4.81 -10.66 -6.06
N VAL A 88 -4.17 -11.69 -6.62
CA VAL A 88 -2.84 -11.55 -7.25
C VAL A 88 -2.90 -10.59 -8.44
N ARG A 89 -3.96 -10.68 -9.25
CA ARG A 89 -4.16 -9.81 -10.42
C ARG A 89 -4.27 -8.33 -10.02
N THR A 90 -5.08 -8.01 -9.01
CA THR A 90 -5.23 -6.65 -8.50
C THR A 90 -3.89 -6.10 -8.02
N LEU A 91 -3.14 -6.88 -7.24
CA LEU A 91 -1.84 -6.46 -6.71
C LEU A 91 -0.76 -6.32 -7.78
N LEU A 92 -0.77 -7.15 -8.83
CA LEU A 92 0.14 -6.98 -9.98
C LEU A 92 -0.18 -5.73 -10.77
N THR A 93 -1.47 -5.40 -10.94
CA THR A 93 -1.90 -4.17 -11.60
C THR A 93 -1.47 -2.96 -10.78
N GLU A 94 -1.72 -2.96 -9.46
CA GLU A 94 -1.25 -1.91 -8.56
C GLU A 94 0.27 -1.74 -8.64
N LEU A 95 1.03 -2.83 -8.62
CA LEU A 95 2.49 -2.78 -8.73
C LEU A 95 2.96 -2.26 -10.10
N ALA A 96 2.19 -2.47 -11.17
CA ALA A 96 2.51 -1.96 -12.50
C ALA A 96 2.27 -0.44 -12.61
N ASP A 97 1.34 0.11 -11.84
CA ASP A 97 1.03 1.54 -11.80
C ASP A 97 2.07 2.34 -10.98
N TYR A 98 2.90 1.67 -10.19
CA TYR A 98 3.95 2.33 -9.42
C TYR A 98 5.01 2.93 -10.36
N PRO A 99 5.55 4.12 -10.06
CA PRO A 99 6.68 4.68 -10.79
C PRO A 99 7.84 3.69 -10.88
N GLU A 100 8.49 3.64 -12.05
CA GLU A 100 9.48 2.63 -12.36
C GLU A 100 10.63 2.57 -11.32
N GLU A 101 11.03 3.73 -10.82
CA GLU A 101 12.06 3.90 -9.79
C GLU A 101 11.75 3.11 -8.52
N TYR A 102 10.50 3.08 -8.08
CA TYR A 102 10.05 2.31 -6.92
C TYR A 102 9.86 0.85 -7.28
N ARG A 103 9.18 0.58 -8.40
CA ARG A 103 8.85 -0.77 -8.84
C ARG A 103 10.09 -1.67 -8.99
N ARG A 104 11.21 -1.12 -9.47
CA ARG A 104 12.49 -1.85 -9.62
C ARG A 104 13.10 -2.35 -8.32
N GLN A 105 12.71 -1.77 -7.18
CA GLN A 105 13.20 -2.15 -5.86
C GLN A 105 12.30 -3.19 -5.18
N ILE A 106 11.13 -3.49 -5.76
CA ILE A 106 10.09 -4.31 -5.15
C ILE A 106 10.10 -5.72 -5.74
N ASN A 107 10.25 -6.73 -4.89
CA ASN A 107 10.05 -8.12 -5.28
C ASN A 107 8.55 -8.44 -5.35
N ALA A 108 8.06 -8.83 -6.53
CA ALA A 108 6.63 -9.06 -6.77
C ALA A 108 6.04 -10.16 -5.88
N LEU A 109 6.77 -11.26 -5.64
CA LEU A 109 6.31 -12.30 -4.72
C LEU A 109 6.15 -11.73 -3.30
N SER A 110 7.18 -11.08 -2.77
CA SER A 110 7.15 -10.53 -1.41
C SER A 110 6.06 -9.46 -1.27
N PHE A 111 5.87 -8.62 -2.29
CA PHE A 111 4.82 -7.61 -2.35
C PHE A 111 3.43 -8.23 -2.18
N ILE A 112 3.14 -9.29 -2.95
CA ILE A 112 1.85 -9.99 -2.92
C ILE A 112 1.66 -10.75 -1.60
N GLN A 113 2.69 -11.45 -1.12
CA GLN A 113 2.60 -12.23 0.13
C GLN A 113 2.36 -11.37 1.36
N ARG A 114 2.85 -10.12 1.40
CA ARG A 114 2.63 -9.22 2.54
C ARG A 114 1.21 -8.63 2.56
N ARG A 115 0.58 -8.53 1.38
CA ARG A 115 -0.74 -7.93 1.15
C ARG A 115 -1.88 -8.94 1.10
N THR A 116 -1.57 -10.23 1.08
CA THR A 116 -2.55 -11.32 1.05
C THR A 116 -2.25 -12.36 2.14
N ASN A 117 -3.20 -13.24 2.43
CA ASN A 117 -2.98 -14.42 3.26
C ASN A 117 -2.62 -15.66 2.43
N LEU A 118 -2.18 -15.47 1.18
CA LEU A 118 -1.86 -16.58 0.28
C LEU A 118 -0.52 -17.23 0.62
N SER A 119 -0.46 -18.55 0.49
CA SER A 119 0.80 -19.27 0.64
C SER A 119 1.79 -18.90 -0.47
N ARG A 120 3.09 -18.98 -0.15
CA ARG A 120 4.17 -18.72 -1.12
C ARG A 120 4.01 -19.57 -2.38
N SER A 121 3.69 -20.84 -2.22
CA SER A 121 3.51 -21.79 -3.32
C SER A 121 2.32 -21.40 -4.21
N ARG A 122 1.21 -20.95 -3.63
CA ARG A 122 0.04 -20.50 -4.40
C ARG A 122 0.36 -19.26 -5.23
N VAL A 123 1.01 -18.26 -4.65
CA VAL A 123 1.42 -17.04 -5.37
C VAL A 123 2.42 -17.37 -6.49
N MET A 124 3.43 -18.20 -6.19
CA MET A 124 4.41 -18.63 -7.18
C MET A 124 3.78 -19.40 -8.34
N SER A 125 2.81 -20.28 -8.07
CA SER A 125 2.08 -21.00 -9.10
C SER A 125 1.33 -20.03 -10.04
N ILE A 126 0.63 -19.03 -9.49
CA ILE A 126 -0.08 -18.03 -10.29
C ILE A 126 0.90 -17.20 -11.13
N LEU A 127 2.01 -16.73 -10.54
CA LEU A 127 3.03 -15.97 -11.27
C LEU A 127 3.68 -16.79 -12.38
N ALA A 128 3.91 -18.09 -12.15
CA ALA A 128 4.48 -19.00 -13.14
C ALA A 128 3.54 -19.19 -14.34
N GLU A 129 2.25 -19.41 -14.10
CA GLU A 129 1.24 -19.52 -15.17
C GLU A 129 1.09 -18.21 -15.95
N LEU A 130 1.06 -17.07 -15.27
CA LEU A 130 1.01 -15.76 -15.94
C LEU A 130 2.25 -15.50 -16.80
N ARG A 131 3.43 -15.91 -16.34
CA ARG A 131 4.67 -15.81 -17.11
C ARG A 131 4.66 -16.75 -18.31
N LYS A 132 4.21 -18.00 -18.13
CA LYS A 132 4.10 -19.01 -19.20
C LYS A 132 3.11 -18.57 -20.28
N GLY A 133 1.99 -17.95 -19.90
CA GLY A 133 1.03 -17.36 -20.81
C GLY A 133 1.48 -16.06 -21.49
N GLY A 134 2.66 -15.54 -21.13
CA GLY A 134 3.20 -14.30 -21.69
C GLY A 134 2.46 -13.03 -21.24
N TYR A 135 1.71 -13.09 -20.15
CA TYR A 135 0.96 -11.94 -19.62
C TYR A 135 1.86 -10.95 -18.89
N ILE A 136 2.87 -11.46 -18.17
CA ILE A 136 3.79 -10.64 -17.37
C ILE A 136 5.24 -10.95 -17.72
N THR A 137 6.09 -9.95 -17.57
CA THR A 137 7.55 -10.10 -17.62
C THR A 137 8.10 -9.82 -16.23
N VAL A 138 8.73 -10.84 -15.64
CA VAL A 138 9.36 -10.75 -14.31
C VAL A 138 10.82 -11.14 -14.46
N HIS A 139 11.72 -10.25 -14.07
CA HIS A 139 13.16 -10.47 -14.10
C HIS A 139 13.74 -10.32 -12.69
N ARG A 140 14.50 -11.32 -12.23
CA ARG A 140 15.05 -11.39 -10.86
C ARG A 140 14.02 -11.12 -9.74
N GLY A 141 12.76 -11.49 -9.97
CA GLY A 141 11.66 -11.30 -9.02
C GLY A 141 10.99 -9.93 -9.05
N VAL A 142 11.44 -9.01 -9.91
CA VAL A 142 10.86 -7.68 -10.13
C VAL A 142 9.90 -7.73 -11.31
N LEU A 143 8.72 -7.10 -11.17
CA LEU A 143 7.76 -6.94 -12.26
C LEU A 143 8.24 -5.83 -13.21
N GLU A 144 8.63 -6.18 -14.44
CA GLU A 144 9.10 -5.21 -15.44
C GLU A 144 7.93 -4.58 -16.20
N LYS A 145 6.95 -5.40 -16.59
CA LYS A 145 5.72 -4.94 -17.26
C LYS A 145 4.66 -6.02 -17.29
N ILE A 146 3.42 -5.56 -17.44
CA ILE A 146 2.29 -6.37 -17.88
C ILE A 146 2.24 -6.25 -19.41
N THR A 147 2.53 -7.34 -20.11
CA THR A 147 2.66 -7.38 -21.58
C THR A 147 1.31 -7.52 -22.27
N ARG A 148 0.32 -8.10 -21.59
CA ARG A 148 -1.05 -8.30 -22.09
C ARG A 148 -2.06 -8.11 -20.98
N MET A 149 -3.30 -7.79 -21.36
CA MET A 149 -4.39 -7.68 -20.40
C MET A 149 -4.53 -8.98 -19.60
N LEU A 150 -4.47 -8.89 -18.27
CA LEU A 150 -4.56 -10.05 -17.38
C LEU A 150 -5.97 -10.67 -17.47
N PRO A 151 -6.10 -12.00 -17.63
CA PRO A 151 -7.40 -12.67 -17.75
C PRO A 151 -8.31 -12.38 -16.55
N ALA A 152 -9.62 -12.38 -16.78
CA ALA A 152 -10.59 -12.22 -15.69
C ALA A 152 -10.60 -13.43 -14.74
N HIS A 153 -10.40 -14.63 -15.29
CA HIS A 153 -10.41 -15.90 -14.58
C HIS A 153 -9.27 -16.81 -15.07
N PHE A 154 -8.76 -17.66 -14.17
CA PHE A 154 -7.71 -18.64 -14.40
C PHE A 154 -8.07 -19.94 -13.69
#